data_AF-A0AA39IK37-F1
#
_entry.id   AF-A0AA39IK37-F1
#
_cell.length_a   1.000
_cell.length_b   1.000
_cell.length_c   1.000
_cell.angle_alpha   90.00
_cell.angle_beta   90.00
_cell.angle_gamma   90.00
#
_symmetry.space_group_name_H-M   'P 1'
#
loop_
_entity.id
_entity.type
_entity.pdbx_description
1 polymer ?
#
loop_
_entity_poly.entity_id
_entity_poly.type
_entity_poly.pdbx_seq_one_letter_code
_entity_poly.pdbx_strand_id
1 'polypeptide(L)'
;MFEAIDGHEQPEETAGSHRRPPAVSSGCSWPSMASVLPSEAQFYEARKEDPTTPGFPVVLVPGDGGSQIEANLTGKPAVVHYSWYKTTSAFFDLWLDLTEFAPLAIDCWADNMRLEFDAASGVSADSPGIETRIPGFGGTASVEWLDKSKAHQGQYFAKIADALAQWGYTRGKDLIGAPFDWRRAPHELHGFFAMLRSTIETAYFYNGNREVVVLAHSMGNPTMLYFYRNFVSPEWKEKFVQSHVSLAGAWAGAMQIVKLFASGYKWTTTDYQPTTVFGDGDGTVNLRSLELCRRWNPASNAGKTVTSYAFDGADHMGILADARTVDLLRSLLYRN
;
A
#
# COMPACT_ATOMS: atom_id res chain seq x y z
N MET A 1 27.71 -47.94 41.07
CA MET A 1 27.06 -49.25 40.86
C MET A 1 27.02 -49.45 39.35
N PHE A 2 28.00 -50.23 38.86
CA PHE A 2 28.27 -50.67 37.47
C PHE A 2 28.47 -49.61 36.39
N GLU A 3 29.25 -49.80 35.32
CA GLU A 3 30.56 -50.42 35.04
C GLU A 3 30.84 -49.96 33.60
N ALA A 4 32.10 -49.66 33.27
CA ALA A 4 32.50 -49.40 31.89
C ALA A 4 32.68 -50.73 31.14
N ILE A 5 32.24 -50.80 29.89
CA ILE A 5 32.65 -51.82 28.92
C ILE A 5 33.00 -51.13 27.61
N ASP A 6 34.24 -51.35 27.19
CA ASP A 6 34.86 -50.99 25.92
C ASP A 6 34.33 -51.82 24.75
N GLY A 7 34.40 -51.21 23.56
CA GLY A 7 34.84 -51.89 22.32
C GLY A 7 33.76 -52.57 21.48
N HIS A 8 33.40 -51.95 20.35
CA HIS A 8 33.32 -52.67 19.07
C HIS A 8 33.51 -51.74 17.86
N GLU A 9 34.48 -52.15 17.05
CA GLU A 9 34.85 -51.90 15.65
C GLU A 9 33.99 -50.96 14.78
N GLN A 10 34.70 -50.06 14.08
CA GLN A 10 34.23 -49.39 12.87
C GLN A 10 34.34 -50.30 11.63
N PRO A 11 33.43 -50.20 10.65
CA PRO A 11 33.73 -50.51 9.27
C PRO A 11 34.21 -49.26 8.52
N GLU A 12 35.28 -49.44 7.74
CA GLU A 12 35.76 -48.50 6.71
C GLU A 12 34.67 -48.28 5.64
N GLU A 13 34.31 -47.01 5.39
CA GLU A 13 33.67 -46.59 4.15
C GLU A 13 34.54 -45.59 3.40
N THR A 14 34.48 -45.72 2.09
CA THR A 14 35.49 -45.37 1.11
C THR A 14 35.50 -43.89 0.73
N ALA A 15 36.68 -43.42 0.33
CA ALA A 15 36.95 -42.05 -0.05
C ALA A 15 36.14 -41.60 -1.29
N GLY A 16 35.17 -40.71 -1.08
CA GLY A 16 34.51 -39.92 -2.11
C GLY A 16 34.91 -38.45 -2.00
N SER A 17 35.53 -37.91 -3.04
CA SER A 17 36.02 -36.52 -3.08
C SER A 17 34.90 -35.50 -3.04
N HIS A 18 34.79 -34.70 -1.98
CA HIS A 18 34.05 -33.44 -2.02
C HIS A 18 34.87 -32.27 -1.48
N ARG A 19 34.96 -31.24 -2.32
CA ARG A 19 35.79 -30.04 -2.19
C ARG A 19 35.36 -29.23 -0.97
N ARG A 20 36.34 -28.73 -0.21
CA ARG A 20 36.12 -27.72 0.85
C ARG A 20 35.49 -26.46 0.23
N PRO A 21 34.40 -25.91 0.78
CA PRO A 21 33.97 -24.57 0.41
C PRO A 21 34.98 -23.55 0.97
N PRO A 22 35.29 -22.46 0.22
CA PRO A 22 36.25 -21.46 0.65
C PRO A 22 35.68 -20.59 1.77
N ALA A 23 36.60 -20.03 2.57
CA ALA A 23 36.34 -19.14 3.69
C ALA A 23 35.51 -17.91 3.25
N VAL A 24 34.47 -17.60 4.02
CA VAL A 24 33.65 -16.40 3.83
C VAL A 24 34.40 -15.20 4.41
N SER A 25 34.83 -14.31 3.53
CA SER A 25 35.38 -13.00 3.86
C SER A 25 34.28 -12.07 4.39
N SER A 26 34.59 -11.39 5.49
CA SER A 26 33.80 -10.30 6.07
C SER A 26 33.68 -9.12 5.09
N GLY A 27 32.45 -8.82 4.67
CA GLY A 27 32.11 -7.63 3.91
C GLY A 27 30.60 -7.38 4.02
N CYS A 28 30.21 -6.34 4.76
CA CYS A 28 28.88 -5.76 4.66
C CYS A 28 28.73 -5.15 3.27
N SER A 29 28.06 -5.86 2.36
CA SER A 29 27.56 -5.33 1.11
C SER A 29 26.14 -5.84 0.93
N TRP A 30 25.20 -4.91 0.73
CA TRP A 30 23.86 -5.20 0.26
C TRP A 30 23.94 -6.18 -0.93
N PRO A 31 23.20 -7.31 -0.94
CA PRO A 31 23.08 -8.07 -2.17
C PRO A 31 22.37 -7.17 -3.18
N SER A 32 23.09 -6.73 -4.21
CA SER A 32 22.45 -6.13 -5.37
C SER A 32 21.51 -7.18 -5.96
N MET A 33 20.20 -6.91 -5.97
CA MET A 33 19.22 -7.68 -6.74
C MET A 33 19.40 -7.37 -8.22
N ALA A 34 20.55 -7.72 -8.78
CA ALA A 34 20.88 -7.58 -10.18
C ALA A 34 21.11 -8.97 -10.78
N SER A 35 20.04 -9.77 -10.88
CA SER A 35 19.99 -10.89 -11.83
C SER A 35 18.59 -11.48 -11.91
N VAL A 36 17.63 -10.71 -12.43
CA VAL A 36 16.76 -10.99 -13.59
C VAL A 36 16.02 -9.67 -13.78
N LEU A 37 16.56 -8.76 -14.61
CA LEU A 37 15.79 -7.61 -15.06
C LEU A 37 14.67 -8.17 -15.96
N PRO A 38 13.39 -7.96 -15.64
CA PRO A 38 12.35 -8.05 -16.67
C PRO A 38 12.75 -7.08 -17.79
N SER A 39 12.40 -7.39 -19.03
CA SER A 39 12.49 -6.42 -20.13
C SER A 39 12.07 -5.04 -19.62
N GLU A 40 12.95 -4.05 -19.73
CA GLU A 40 12.82 -2.67 -19.24
C GLU A 40 11.39 -2.33 -18.80
N ALA A 41 11.15 -2.16 -17.50
CA ALA A 41 9.91 -1.54 -17.05
C ALA A 41 9.88 -0.14 -17.65
N GLN A 42 9.18 0.00 -18.78
CA GLN A 42 9.10 1.26 -19.49
C GLN A 42 8.24 2.18 -18.64
N PHE A 43 8.81 3.30 -18.23
CA PHE A 43 8.04 4.38 -17.64
C PHE A 43 7.20 5.03 -18.74
N TYR A 44 6.03 5.50 -18.36
CA TYR A 44 5.20 6.23 -19.30
C TYR A 44 5.89 7.53 -19.74
N GLU A 45 5.94 7.72 -21.05
CA GLU A 45 6.36 8.97 -21.70
C GLU A 45 5.18 9.58 -22.45
N ALA A 46 5.08 10.90 -22.40
CA ALA A 46 4.05 11.64 -23.10
C ALA A 46 4.18 11.47 -24.62
N ARG A 47 3.06 11.22 -25.27
CA ARG A 47 2.96 11.04 -26.72
C ARG A 47 2.12 12.17 -27.32
N LYS A 48 2.35 12.44 -28.60
CA LYS A 48 1.63 13.49 -29.34
C LYS A 48 0.14 13.19 -29.47
N GLU A 49 -0.22 11.92 -29.49
CA GLU A 49 -1.60 11.43 -29.63
C GLU A 49 -2.33 11.37 -28.28
N ASP A 50 -1.67 11.71 -27.18
CA ASP A 50 -2.33 11.69 -25.89
C ASP A 50 -3.40 12.78 -25.77
N PRO A 51 -4.47 12.54 -25.01
CA PRO A 51 -5.57 13.49 -24.88
C PRO A 51 -5.08 14.83 -24.33
N THR A 52 -5.79 15.92 -24.65
CA THR A 52 -5.52 17.26 -24.08
C THR A 52 -6.68 17.80 -23.26
N THR A 53 -7.72 16.99 -23.07
CA THR A 53 -8.91 17.29 -22.30
C THR A 53 -9.22 16.12 -21.38
N PRO A 54 -9.74 16.34 -20.17
CA PRO A 54 -10.02 15.26 -19.23
C PRO A 54 -11.15 14.35 -19.71
N GLY A 55 -11.02 13.06 -19.43
CA GLY A 55 -12.04 12.03 -19.66
C GLY A 55 -13.08 11.97 -18.54
N PHE A 56 -13.32 10.78 -17.98
CA PHE A 56 -14.09 10.63 -16.73
C PHE A 56 -13.29 11.19 -15.53
N PRO A 57 -13.93 11.90 -14.57
CA PRO A 57 -13.29 12.29 -13.33
C PRO A 57 -12.75 11.07 -12.57
N VAL A 58 -11.62 11.23 -11.88
CA VAL A 58 -10.91 10.15 -11.20
C VAL A 58 -10.75 10.45 -9.72
N VAL A 59 -11.07 9.47 -8.88
CA VAL A 59 -10.77 9.48 -7.44
C VAL A 59 -9.70 8.42 -7.14
N LEU A 60 -8.55 8.86 -6.64
CA LEU A 60 -7.42 8.04 -6.22
C LEU A 60 -7.61 7.58 -4.78
N VAL A 61 -7.67 6.26 -4.57
CA VAL A 61 -7.80 5.65 -3.25
C VAL A 61 -6.54 4.84 -2.93
N PRO A 62 -5.76 5.26 -1.91
CA PRO A 62 -4.49 4.63 -1.59
C PRO A 62 -4.64 3.27 -0.89
N GLY A 63 -3.54 2.54 -0.83
CA GLY A 63 -3.38 1.32 -0.05
C GLY A 63 -2.80 1.57 1.34
N ASP A 64 -2.33 0.49 1.97
CA ASP A 64 -1.62 0.54 3.25
C ASP A 64 -0.34 1.39 3.11
N GLY A 65 -0.09 2.29 4.06
CA GLY A 65 0.98 3.29 3.97
C GLY A 65 0.79 4.37 2.88
N GLY A 66 -0.31 4.34 2.12
CA GLY A 66 -0.44 5.11 0.87
C GLY A 66 -0.96 6.55 1.00
N SER A 67 -1.11 7.08 2.21
CA SER A 67 -1.37 8.50 2.43
C SER A 67 -0.66 9.05 3.65
N GLN A 68 -0.36 10.35 3.60
CA GLN A 68 0.23 11.07 4.72
C GLN A 68 -0.63 10.98 5.99
N ILE A 69 0.02 11.00 7.15
CA ILE A 69 -0.60 11.13 8.47
C ILE A 69 0.14 12.24 9.22
N GLU A 70 -0.60 13.16 9.81
CA GLU A 70 -0.06 14.18 10.72
C GLU A 70 -0.46 13.86 12.15
N ALA A 71 0.40 14.19 13.11
CA ALA A 71 0.14 13.99 14.54
C ALA A 71 0.41 15.25 15.35
N ASN A 72 -0.29 15.39 16.48
CA ASN A 72 -0.05 16.39 17.49
C ASN A 72 0.03 15.69 18.86
N LEU A 73 1.12 15.95 19.60
CA LEU A 73 1.29 15.45 20.95
C LEU A 73 0.59 16.43 21.91
N THR A 74 -0.51 15.97 22.52
CA THR A 74 -1.36 16.78 23.41
C THR A 74 -1.00 16.61 24.89
N GLY A 75 -0.13 15.66 25.21
CA GLY A 75 0.36 15.43 26.58
C GLY A 75 0.55 13.97 26.88
N LYS A 76 1.62 13.37 26.33
CA LYS A 76 1.91 11.95 26.52
C LYS A 76 2.21 11.63 28.01
N PRO A 77 1.60 10.59 28.59
CA PRO A 77 1.85 10.24 29.99
C PRO A 77 3.31 9.79 30.21
N ALA A 78 3.84 9.00 29.27
CA ALA A 78 5.21 8.50 29.26
C ALA A 78 5.85 8.67 27.87
N VAL A 79 7.17 8.56 27.83
CA VAL A 79 7.97 8.56 26.59
C VAL A 79 8.96 7.40 26.67
N VAL A 80 9.25 6.78 25.53
CA VAL A 80 10.16 5.62 25.45
C VAL A 80 11.59 5.97 25.87
N HIS A 81 11.99 7.24 25.69
CA HIS A 81 13.27 7.77 26.12
C HIS A 81 13.11 9.21 26.62
N TYR A 82 13.88 9.60 27.64
CA TYR A 82 13.72 10.88 28.36
C TYR A 82 13.93 12.12 27.47
N SER A 83 14.64 11.99 26.35
CA SER A 83 14.91 13.07 25.41
C SER A 83 13.75 13.37 24.45
N TRP A 84 12.67 12.60 24.47
CA TRP A 84 11.55 12.76 23.55
C TRP A 84 10.43 13.66 24.09
N TYR A 85 9.72 14.30 23.17
CA TYR A 85 8.69 15.27 23.49
C TYR A 85 7.41 14.59 23.98
N LYS A 86 6.77 15.22 24.98
CA LYS A 86 5.42 14.86 25.46
C LYS A 86 4.32 15.71 24.82
N THR A 87 4.69 16.88 24.31
CA THR A 87 3.79 17.85 23.69
C THR A 87 4.44 18.48 22.47
N THR A 88 3.63 18.89 21.51
CA THR A 88 4.04 19.67 20.34
C THR A 88 3.17 20.93 20.23
N SER A 89 3.70 22.00 19.66
CA SER A 89 2.94 23.25 19.47
C SER A 89 2.02 23.22 18.25
N ALA A 90 2.26 22.30 17.31
CA ALA A 90 1.52 22.15 16.08
C ALA A 90 1.57 20.69 15.61
N PHE A 91 0.72 20.36 14.63
CA PHE A 91 0.79 19.09 13.93
C PHE A 91 2.13 18.98 13.17
N PHE A 92 2.72 17.79 13.19
CA PHE A 92 3.91 17.41 12.43
C PHE A 92 3.63 16.18 11.57
N ASP A 93 4.50 15.90 10.60
CA ASP A 93 4.38 14.74 9.73
C ASP A 93 4.77 13.46 10.47
N LEU A 94 3.77 12.64 10.80
CA LEU A 94 3.99 11.32 11.39
C LEU A 94 4.30 10.27 10.32
N TRP A 95 3.74 10.44 9.13
CA TRP A 95 4.00 9.60 7.98
C TRP A 95 3.90 10.40 6.67
N LEU A 96 4.87 10.36 5.75
CA LEU A 96 6.20 9.73 5.86
C LEU A 96 7.25 10.80 6.14
N ASP A 97 7.95 10.69 7.27
CA ASP A 97 9.18 11.43 7.53
C ASP A 97 10.35 10.43 7.61
N LEU A 98 11.29 10.52 6.67
CA LEU A 98 12.42 9.58 6.60
C LEU A 98 13.38 9.72 7.79
N THR A 99 13.38 10.86 8.48
CA THR A 99 14.23 11.10 9.66
C THR A 99 13.76 10.31 10.88
N GLU A 100 12.47 9.98 10.95
CA GLU A 100 11.85 9.18 12.02
C GLU A 100 12.31 7.72 12.00
N PHE A 101 12.95 7.24 10.92
CA PHE A 101 13.53 5.89 10.83
C PHE A 101 15.00 5.82 11.29
N ALA A 102 15.58 6.94 11.75
CA ALA A 102 16.92 6.94 12.31
C ALA A 102 16.99 6.11 13.62
N PRO A 103 18.15 5.53 13.97
CA PRO A 103 18.33 4.86 15.26
C PRO A 103 17.87 5.74 16.43
N LEU A 104 17.15 5.13 17.39
CA LEU A 104 16.48 5.79 18.53
C LEU A 104 15.21 6.59 18.19
N ALA A 105 15.11 7.21 17.00
CA ALA A 105 13.90 7.92 16.57
C ALA A 105 12.76 6.94 16.26
N ILE A 106 13.08 5.78 15.68
CA ILE A 106 12.10 4.75 15.31
C ILE A 106 11.24 4.27 16.49
N ASP A 107 11.80 4.21 17.70
CA ASP A 107 11.06 3.82 18.90
C ASP A 107 10.04 4.89 19.30
N CYS A 108 10.40 6.17 19.12
CA CYS A 108 9.48 7.29 19.34
C CYS A 108 8.37 7.31 18.28
N TRP A 109 8.74 7.13 17.02
CA TRP A 109 7.80 7.01 15.92
C TRP A 109 6.82 5.85 16.14
N ALA A 110 7.31 4.66 16.50
CA ALA A 110 6.47 3.49 16.75
C ALA A 110 5.48 3.74 17.90
N ASP A 111 5.92 4.39 18.99
CA ASP A 111 5.05 4.78 20.10
C ASP A 111 4.02 5.86 19.69
N ASN A 112 4.38 6.73 18.74
CA ASN A 112 3.45 7.73 18.20
C ASN A 112 2.43 7.16 17.21
N MET A 113 2.85 6.19 16.41
CA MET A 113 2.06 5.58 15.34
C MET A 113 1.07 4.52 15.85
N ARG A 114 1.39 3.90 16.99
CA ARG A 114 0.62 2.82 17.62
C ARG A 114 -0.82 3.21 17.90
N LEU A 115 -1.72 2.28 17.60
CA LEU A 115 -3.11 2.29 18.03
C LEU A 115 -3.30 1.42 19.27
N GLU A 116 -4.20 1.84 20.17
CA GLU A 116 -4.68 1.03 21.28
C GLU A 116 -6.01 0.38 20.90
N PHE A 117 -6.05 -0.95 20.91
CA PHE A 117 -7.25 -1.71 20.58
C PHE A 117 -8.03 -2.08 21.83
N ASP A 118 -9.29 -1.68 21.90
CA ASP A 118 -10.20 -2.11 22.95
C ASP A 118 -10.97 -3.36 22.50
N ALA A 119 -10.67 -4.49 23.13
CA ALA A 119 -11.30 -5.77 22.82
C ALA A 119 -12.80 -5.81 23.16
N ALA A 120 -13.28 -4.96 24.08
CA ALA A 120 -14.69 -4.93 24.46
C ALA A 120 -15.56 -4.24 23.39
N SER A 121 -15.09 -3.12 22.86
CA SER A 121 -15.79 -2.37 21.82
C SER A 121 -15.42 -2.80 20.39
N GLY A 122 -14.26 -3.45 20.21
CA GLY A 122 -13.77 -3.87 18.89
C GLY A 122 -13.27 -2.70 18.02
N VAL A 123 -12.95 -1.56 18.64
CA VAL A 123 -12.43 -0.38 17.96
C VAL A 123 -11.07 0.02 18.51
N SER A 124 -10.34 0.80 17.72
CA SER A 124 -9.03 1.33 18.04
C SER A 124 -9.07 2.82 18.37
N ALA A 125 -8.14 3.26 19.20
CA ALA A 125 -7.89 4.66 19.51
C ALA A 125 -6.42 5.01 19.25
N ASP A 126 -6.13 6.30 19.02
CA ASP A 126 -4.74 6.76 19.03
C ASP A 126 -4.13 6.56 20.43
N SER A 127 -2.81 6.43 20.49
CA SER A 127 -2.10 6.29 21.77
C SER A 127 -2.36 7.50 22.70
N PRO A 128 -2.36 7.32 24.04
CA PRO A 128 -2.68 8.39 24.99
C PRO A 128 -1.80 9.64 24.82
N GLY A 129 -2.46 10.80 24.73
CA GLY A 129 -1.78 12.09 24.54
C GLY A 129 -1.32 12.34 23.11
N ILE A 130 -1.89 11.62 22.13
CA ILE A 130 -1.63 11.77 20.70
C ILE A 130 -2.95 11.96 19.98
N GLU A 131 -2.98 12.95 19.09
CA GLU A 131 -4.08 13.19 18.17
C GLU A 131 -3.55 13.08 16.74
N THR A 132 -4.17 12.25 15.92
CA THR A 132 -3.82 12.12 14.51
C THR A 132 -4.86 12.74 13.58
N ARG A 133 -4.42 13.18 12.41
CA ARG A 133 -5.29 13.64 11.32
C ARG A 133 -4.73 13.24 9.97
N ILE A 134 -5.64 13.14 8.99
CA ILE A 134 -5.30 12.79 7.62
C ILE A 134 -5.41 14.03 6.73
N PRO A 135 -4.28 14.60 6.27
CA PRO A 135 -4.30 15.84 5.49
C PRO A 135 -4.65 15.60 4.02
N GLY A 136 -5.10 16.67 3.36
CA GLY A 136 -5.15 16.74 1.90
C GLY A 136 -6.33 16.05 1.23
N PHE A 137 -7.39 15.69 1.98
CA PHE A 137 -8.60 15.12 1.39
C PHE A 137 -9.20 16.03 0.32
N GLY A 138 -9.54 15.48 -0.84
CA GLY A 138 -10.03 16.24 -2.00
C GLY A 138 -8.92 16.76 -2.91
N GLY A 139 -7.73 17.02 -2.36
CA GLY A 139 -6.51 17.24 -3.15
C GLY A 139 -5.80 15.93 -3.46
N THR A 140 -4.69 15.98 -4.21
CA THR A 140 -3.94 14.77 -4.61
C THR A 140 -2.55 14.69 -3.99
N ALA A 141 -2.01 15.79 -3.46
CA ALA A 141 -0.64 15.87 -3.00
C ALA A 141 -0.27 14.80 -1.96
N SER A 142 -1.16 14.52 -0.99
CA SER A 142 -0.91 13.57 0.10
C SER A 142 -1.00 12.09 -0.29
N VAL A 143 -1.44 11.79 -1.51
CA VAL A 143 -1.43 10.44 -2.09
C VAL A 143 -0.45 10.33 -3.27
N GLU A 144 0.00 11.45 -3.84
CA GLU A 144 1.08 11.45 -4.84
C GLU A 144 2.46 11.26 -4.21
N TRP A 145 2.71 11.98 -3.11
CA TRP A 145 3.97 12.01 -2.39
C TRP A 145 3.72 11.80 -0.90
N LEU A 146 4.22 10.70 -0.34
CA LEU A 146 4.09 10.37 1.08
C LEU A 146 5.04 11.20 1.95
N ASP A 147 6.19 11.57 1.39
CA ASP A 147 7.15 12.48 2.00
C ASP A 147 7.01 13.88 1.36
N LYS A 148 6.80 14.92 2.19
CA LYS A 148 6.69 16.31 1.73
C LYS A 148 7.97 16.83 1.07
N SER A 149 9.14 16.24 1.35
CA SER A 149 10.40 16.52 0.67
C SER A 149 10.41 16.05 -0.80
N LYS A 150 9.46 15.18 -1.17
CA LYS A 150 9.37 14.49 -2.46
C LYS A 150 10.61 13.65 -2.79
N ALA A 151 11.23 13.07 -1.75
CA ALA A 151 12.21 12.02 -1.93
C ALA A 151 11.61 10.85 -2.74
N HIS A 152 12.44 10.17 -3.54
CA HIS A 152 11.97 9.11 -4.44
C HIS A 152 11.28 7.96 -3.70
N GLN A 153 11.69 7.68 -2.45
CA GLN A 153 11.08 6.66 -1.58
C GLN A 153 9.64 7.01 -1.19
N GLY A 154 9.28 8.29 -1.21
CA GLY A 154 7.92 8.77 -0.94
C GLY A 154 7.05 8.87 -2.19
N GLN A 155 7.54 8.53 -3.39
CA GLN A 155 6.74 8.57 -4.61
C GLN A 155 5.69 7.45 -4.62
N TYR A 156 4.42 7.81 -4.79
CA TYR A 156 3.31 6.86 -4.84
C TYR A 156 2.45 7.07 -6.10
N PHE A 157 1.34 7.80 -6.02
CA PHE A 157 0.51 8.09 -7.21
C PHE A 157 1.09 9.17 -8.15
N ALA A 158 2.23 9.78 -7.84
CA ALA A 158 2.75 10.93 -8.59
C ALA A 158 2.84 10.68 -10.11
N LYS A 159 3.31 9.50 -10.54
CA LYS A 159 3.46 9.17 -11.97
C LYS A 159 2.13 9.10 -12.71
N ILE A 160 1.12 8.48 -12.10
CA ILE A 160 -0.24 8.44 -12.65
C ILE A 160 -0.83 9.85 -12.66
N ALA A 161 -0.71 10.60 -11.56
CA ALA A 161 -1.26 11.94 -11.47
C ALA A 161 -0.62 12.91 -12.48
N ASP A 162 0.70 12.80 -12.71
CA ASP A 162 1.42 13.57 -13.73
C ASP A 162 0.99 13.19 -15.14
N ALA A 163 0.78 11.91 -15.44
CA ALA A 163 0.26 11.47 -16.73
C ALA A 163 -1.16 12.02 -16.99
N LEU A 164 -2.06 11.90 -16.01
CA LEU A 164 -3.41 12.44 -16.13
C LEU A 164 -3.42 13.96 -16.24
N ALA A 165 -2.57 14.67 -15.50
CA ALA A 165 -2.46 16.12 -15.61
C ALA A 165 -2.00 16.55 -17.02
N GLN A 166 -1.07 15.80 -17.63
CA GLN A 166 -0.68 16.01 -19.03
C GLN A 166 -1.84 15.76 -20.01
N TRP A 167 -2.82 14.92 -19.63
CA TRP A 167 -4.04 14.69 -20.40
C TRP A 167 -5.15 15.74 -20.18
N GLY A 168 -4.83 16.82 -19.46
CA GLY A 168 -5.75 17.93 -19.21
C GLY A 168 -6.55 17.80 -17.91
N TYR A 169 -6.28 16.81 -17.06
CA TYR A 169 -6.87 16.75 -15.72
C TYR A 169 -6.33 17.86 -14.82
N THR A 170 -7.22 18.41 -13.99
CA THR A 170 -6.95 19.37 -12.94
C THR A 170 -7.06 18.71 -11.56
N ARG A 171 -5.92 18.62 -10.87
CA ARG A 171 -5.84 18.18 -9.46
C ARG A 171 -6.81 18.96 -8.58
N GLY A 172 -7.58 18.27 -7.75
CA GLY A 172 -8.59 18.84 -6.87
C GLY A 172 -9.94 19.16 -7.53
N LYS A 173 -10.10 18.87 -8.83
CA LYS A 173 -11.36 19.09 -9.56
C LYS A 173 -11.88 17.83 -10.23
N ASP A 174 -11.14 17.31 -11.20
CA ASP A 174 -11.47 16.07 -11.93
C ASP A 174 -10.45 14.96 -11.67
N LEU A 175 -9.36 15.25 -10.96
CA LEU A 175 -8.45 14.29 -10.37
C LEU A 175 -8.34 14.56 -8.88
N ILE A 176 -8.85 13.64 -8.05
CA ILE A 176 -9.06 13.84 -6.62
C ILE A 176 -8.36 12.74 -5.83
N GLY A 177 -7.69 13.06 -4.74
CA GLY A 177 -7.19 12.08 -3.77
C GLY A 177 -8.15 11.89 -2.61
N ALA A 178 -8.29 10.64 -2.19
CA ALA A 178 -9.09 10.23 -1.03
C ALA A 178 -8.20 9.54 0.02
N PRO A 179 -7.28 10.29 0.68
CA PRO A 179 -6.45 9.76 1.75
C PRO A 179 -7.31 9.35 2.95
N PHE A 180 -6.86 8.34 3.71
CA PHE A 180 -7.54 7.88 4.92
C PHE A 180 -6.53 7.34 5.94
N ASP A 181 -7.02 7.10 7.16
CA ASP A 181 -6.20 6.47 8.19
C ASP A 181 -6.09 4.97 7.90
N TRP A 182 -5.06 4.60 7.15
CA TRP A 182 -4.80 3.23 6.72
C TRP A 182 -4.38 2.30 7.86
N ARG A 183 -4.18 2.83 9.08
CA ARG A 183 -3.94 2.01 10.28
C ARG A 183 -5.22 1.32 10.78
N ARG A 184 -6.39 1.81 10.37
CA ARG A 184 -7.70 1.39 10.89
C ARG A 184 -8.46 0.48 9.92
N ALA A 185 -9.29 -0.40 10.48
CA ALA A 185 -10.13 -1.29 9.69
C ALA A 185 -11.35 -0.54 9.12
N PRO A 186 -11.96 -1.03 8.02
CA PRO A 186 -13.08 -0.33 7.37
C PRO A 186 -14.26 0.00 8.28
N HIS A 187 -14.61 -0.84 9.26
CA HIS A 187 -15.74 -0.55 10.16
C HIS A 187 -15.51 0.69 11.05
N GLU A 188 -14.29 1.20 11.13
CA GLU A 188 -13.95 2.41 11.90
C GLU A 188 -13.90 3.67 11.02
N LEU A 189 -14.00 3.52 9.70
CA LEU A 189 -13.78 4.58 8.71
C LEU A 189 -15.06 5.33 8.30
N HIS A 190 -16.08 5.37 9.17
CA HIS A 190 -17.37 6.01 8.85
C HIS A 190 -17.23 7.47 8.36
N GLY A 191 -16.38 8.26 9.02
CA GLY A 191 -16.12 9.65 8.64
C GLY A 191 -15.47 9.76 7.25
N PHE A 192 -14.48 8.91 6.96
CA PHE A 192 -13.85 8.81 5.65
C PHE A 192 -14.88 8.46 4.57
N PHE A 193 -15.72 7.46 4.79
CA PHE A 193 -16.72 7.04 3.82
C PHE A 193 -17.78 8.11 3.55
N ALA A 194 -18.16 8.90 4.56
CA ALA A 194 -19.04 10.04 4.37
C ALA A 194 -18.39 11.11 3.47
N MET A 195 -17.11 11.46 3.73
CA MET A 195 -16.36 12.40 2.90
C MET A 195 -16.16 11.89 1.47
N LEU A 196 -15.84 10.60 1.31
CA LEU A 196 -15.66 9.94 0.02
C LEU A 196 -16.94 9.97 -0.81
N ARG A 197 -18.09 9.62 -0.20
CA ARG A 197 -19.39 9.69 -0.86
C ARG A 197 -19.68 11.11 -1.35
N SER A 198 -19.55 12.11 -0.47
CA SER A 198 -19.77 13.51 -0.83
C SER A 198 -18.83 14.00 -1.92
N THR A 199 -17.59 13.52 -1.92
CA THR A 199 -16.58 13.88 -2.93
C THR A 199 -16.87 13.28 -4.29
N ILE A 200 -17.32 12.03 -4.34
CA ILE A 200 -17.76 11.40 -5.60
C ILE A 200 -18.99 12.12 -6.16
N GLU A 201 -19.97 12.47 -5.32
CA GLU A 201 -21.13 13.28 -5.72
C GLU A 201 -20.70 14.65 -6.25
N THR A 202 -19.77 15.32 -5.55
CA THR A 202 -19.24 16.63 -5.96
C THR A 202 -18.51 16.54 -7.30
N ALA A 203 -17.62 15.56 -7.46
CA ALA A 203 -16.88 15.33 -8.70
C ALA A 203 -17.82 15.08 -9.87
N TYR A 204 -18.92 14.36 -9.66
CA TYR A 204 -19.95 14.17 -10.67
C TYR A 204 -20.57 15.49 -11.13
N PHE A 205 -21.09 16.29 -10.19
CA PHE A 205 -21.78 17.54 -10.52
C PHE A 205 -20.85 18.60 -11.12
N TYR A 206 -19.63 18.74 -10.58
CA TYR A 206 -18.66 19.74 -11.03
C TYR A 206 -18.09 19.45 -12.42
N ASN A 207 -18.16 18.20 -12.87
CA ASN A 207 -17.64 17.77 -14.16
C ASN A 207 -18.77 17.42 -15.15
N GLY A 208 -19.89 18.17 -15.07
CA GLY A 208 -20.96 18.11 -16.05
C GLY A 208 -21.83 16.87 -15.94
N ASN A 209 -22.06 16.38 -14.72
CA ASN A 209 -22.81 15.16 -14.44
C ASN A 209 -22.18 13.91 -15.05
N ARG A 210 -20.84 13.90 -15.11
CA ARG A 210 -20.07 12.76 -15.62
C ARG A 210 -19.75 11.81 -14.47
N GLU A 211 -20.07 10.53 -14.66
CA GLU A 211 -19.77 9.45 -13.71
C GLU A 211 -18.26 9.37 -13.39
N VAL A 212 -17.95 8.94 -12.18
CA VAL A 212 -16.60 8.97 -11.62
C VAL A 212 -15.94 7.59 -11.73
N VAL A 213 -14.68 7.56 -12.14
CA VAL A 213 -13.82 6.38 -12.06
C VAL A 213 -13.09 6.38 -10.73
N VAL A 214 -13.23 5.30 -9.97
CA VAL A 214 -12.44 5.09 -8.75
C VAL A 214 -11.21 4.27 -9.11
N LEU A 215 -10.02 4.83 -8.88
CA LEU A 215 -8.74 4.14 -9.06
C LEU A 215 -8.17 3.80 -7.68
N ALA A 216 -8.18 2.53 -7.32
CA ALA A 216 -7.72 2.08 -6.01
C ALA A 216 -6.48 1.19 -6.12
N HIS A 217 -5.55 1.33 -5.17
CA HIS A 217 -4.34 0.52 -5.11
C HIS A 217 -4.28 -0.36 -3.85
N SER A 218 -3.80 -1.60 -3.98
CA SER A 218 -3.54 -2.51 -2.86
C SER A 218 -4.74 -2.62 -1.89
N MET A 219 -4.55 -2.36 -0.60
CA MET A 219 -5.60 -2.37 0.44
C MET A 219 -6.76 -1.39 0.17
N GLY A 220 -6.55 -0.34 -0.63
CA GLY A 220 -7.63 0.58 -1.03
C GLY A 220 -8.77 -0.15 -1.74
N ASN A 221 -8.46 -1.25 -2.43
CA ASN A 221 -9.44 -2.06 -3.15
C ASN A 221 -10.46 -2.77 -2.23
N PRO A 222 -10.06 -3.61 -1.26
CA PRO A 222 -11.01 -4.17 -0.30
C PRO A 222 -11.69 -3.09 0.58
N THR A 223 -11.04 -1.96 0.87
CA THR A 223 -11.68 -0.82 1.54
C THR A 223 -12.82 -0.24 0.70
N MET A 224 -12.63 -0.06 -0.61
CA MET A 224 -13.69 0.36 -1.52
C MET A 224 -14.80 -0.69 -1.66
N LEU A 225 -14.46 -1.97 -1.64
CA LEU A 225 -15.47 -3.04 -1.62
C LEU A 225 -16.38 -2.92 -0.38
N TYR A 226 -15.82 -2.62 0.79
CA TYR A 226 -16.59 -2.36 2.00
C TYR A 226 -17.52 -1.15 1.82
N PHE A 227 -17.02 -0.05 1.27
CA PHE A 227 -17.82 1.14 0.97
C PHE A 227 -19.01 0.81 0.06
N TYR A 228 -18.77 0.14 -1.07
CA TYR A 228 -19.82 -0.21 -2.04
C TYR A 228 -20.87 -1.17 -1.49
N ARG A 229 -20.52 -1.98 -0.48
CA ARG A 229 -21.42 -2.96 0.12
C ARG A 229 -22.24 -2.38 1.27
N ASN A 230 -21.63 -1.54 2.10
CA ASN A 230 -22.18 -1.17 3.40
C ASN A 230 -22.61 0.31 3.50
N PHE A 231 -22.11 1.20 2.64
CA PHE A 231 -22.35 2.65 2.77
C PHE A 231 -23.21 3.27 1.67
N VAL A 232 -23.26 2.66 0.48
CA VAL A 232 -23.98 3.23 -0.67
C VAL A 232 -24.97 2.23 -1.26
N SER A 233 -26.09 2.76 -1.76
CA SER A 233 -27.12 1.94 -2.39
C SER A 233 -26.71 1.53 -3.82
N PRO A 234 -27.35 0.49 -4.40
CA PRO A 234 -27.19 0.17 -5.81
C PRO A 234 -27.45 1.36 -6.74
N GLU A 235 -28.52 2.12 -6.51
CA GLU A 235 -28.92 3.26 -7.34
C GLU A 235 -27.89 4.39 -7.26
N TRP A 236 -27.28 4.59 -6.10
CA TRP A 236 -26.18 5.54 -5.94
C TRP A 236 -24.98 5.13 -6.79
N LYS A 237 -24.59 3.85 -6.76
CA LYS A 237 -23.46 3.35 -7.56
C LYS A 237 -23.73 3.51 -9.04
N GLU A 238 -24.93 3.17 -9.50
CA GLU A 238 -25.33 3.30 -10.90
C GLU A 238 -25.38 4.75 -11.38
N LYS A 239 -25.67 5.70 -10.49
CA LYS A 239 -25.71 7.12 -10.85
C LYS A 239 -24.33 7.78 -10.89
N PHE A 240 -23.45 7.43 -9.96
CA PHE A 240 -22.25 8.22 -9.70
C PHE A 240 -20.94 7.53 -10.09
N VAL A 241 -20.90 6.20 -10.23
CA VAL A 241 -19.66 5.44 -10.45
C VAL A 241 -19.66 4.83 -11.85
N GLN A 242 -18.70 5.25 -12.67
CA GLN A 242 -18.50 4.73 -14.02
C GLN A 242 -17.85 3.34 -13.97
N SER A 243 -16.73 3.25 -13.23
CA SER A 243 -16.00 2.01 -13.01
C SER A 243 -15.12 2.09 -11.77
N HIS A 244 -14.71 0.91 -11.30
CA HIS A 244 -13.68 0.75 -10.30
C HIS A 244 -12.47 0.07 -10.95
N VAL A 245 -11.36 0.80 -11.06
CA VAL A 245 -10.09 0.29 -11.56
C VAL A 245 -9.25 -0.14 -10.37
N SER A 246 -8.98 -1.45 -10.31
CA SER A 246 -8.21 -2.06 -9.24
C SER A 246 -6.78 -2.31 -9.67
N LEU A 247 -5.83 -1.61 -9.05
CA LEU A 247 -4.40 -1.89 -9.19
C LEU A 247 -3.93 -2.75 -8.01
N ALA A 248 -3.40 -3.94 -8.31
CA ALA A 248 -2.85 -4.87 -7.32
C ALA A 248 -3.76 -5.13 -6.10
N GLY A 249 -5.06 -5.34 -6.32
CA GLY A 249 -6.05 -5.46 -5.24
C GLY A 249 -5.82 -6.65 -4.31
N ALA A 250 -5.60 -6.38 -3.03
CA ALA A 250 -5.38 -7.39 -1.98
C ALA A 250 -6.70 -8.03 -1.50
N TRP A 251 -7.49 -8.61 -2.40
CA TRP A 251 -8.88 -9.01 -2.14
C TRP A 251 -9.07 -10.02 -1.00
N ALA A 252 -8.13 -10.97 -0.85
CA ALA A 252 -8.12 -11.97 0.22
C ALA A 252 -6.91 -11.81 1.17
N GLY A 253 -6.28 -10.64 1.17
CA GLY A 253 -5.06 -10.38 1.93
C GLY A 253 -3.78 -10.91 1.27
N ALA A 254 -2.68 -10.88 2.03
CA ALA A 254 -1.33 -11.22 1.60
C ALA A 254 -0.57 -12.01 2.66
N MET A 255 0.14 -13.07 2.26
CA MET A 255 0.92 -13.89 3.21
C MET A 255 2.10 -13.16 3.84
N GLN A 256 2.57 -12.06 3.23
CA GLN A 256 3.62 -11.21 3.80
C GLN A 256 3.28 -10.72 5.21
N ILE A 257 1.99 -10.48 5.49
CA ILE A 257 1.52 -10.03 6.80
C ILE A 257 1.74 -11.08 7.91
N VAL A 258 1.64 -12.37 7.58
CA VAL A 258 1.92 -13.44 8.56
C VAL A 258 3.38 -13.44 8.98
N LYS A 259 4.30 -13.22 8.04
CA LYS A 259 5.74 -13.08 8.33
C LYS A 259 6.00 -11.83 9.20
N LEU A 260 5.34 -10.72 8.87
CA LEU A 260 5.47 -9.46 9.61
C LEU A 260 5.05 -9.65 11.07
N PHE A 261 3.88 -10.22 11.34
CA PHE A 261 3.43 -10.47 12.71
C PHE A 261 4.30 -11.48 13.47
N ALA A 262 4.86 -12.48 12.78
CA ALA A 262 5.64 -13.52 13.43
C ALA A 262 7.07 -13.10 13.80
N SER A 263 7.70 -12.22 13.00
CA SER A 263 9.14 -11.93 13.12
C SER A 263 9.51 -10.44 13.07
N GLY A 264 8.56 -9.55 12.83
CA GLY A 264 8.85 -8.16 12.53
C GLY A 264 9.70 -8.00 11.27
N TYR A 265 10.23 -6.79 11.07
CA TYR A 265 11.26 -6.54 10.06
C TYR A 265 12.65 -6.78 10.65
N LYS A 266 13.58 -7.19 9.79
CA LYS A 266 14.99 -7.32 10.17
C LYS A 266 15.62 -5.93 10.23
N TRP A 267 15.87 -5.44 11.44
CA TRP A 267 16.54 -4.16 11.67
C TRP A 267 17.98 -4.34 12.10
N THR A 268 18.27 -5.42 12.81
CA THR A 268 19.60 -5.74 13.34
C THR A 268 20.09 -7.11 12.85
N THR A 269 21.38 -7.38 13.04
CA THR A 269 21.97 -8.69 12.73
C THR A 269 21.48 -9.81 13.65
N THR A 270 20.85 -9.47 14.77
CA THR A 270 20.33 -10.42 15.77
C THR A 270 18.88 -10.82 15.54
N ASP A 271 18.15 -10.13 14.66
CA ASP A 271 16.76 -10.47 14.38
C ASP A 271 16.67 -11.72 13.51
N TYR A 272 16.09 -12.79 14.06
CA TYR A 272 15.86 -14.03 13.33
C TYR A 272 14.71 -13.85 12.35
N GLN A 273 14.95 -14.19 11.08
CA GLN A 273 13.95 -14.13 10.02
C GLN A 273 13.65 -15.52 9.50
N PRO A 274 12.37 -15.86 9.25
CA PRO A 274 12.02 -17.16 8.72
C PRO A 274 12.53 -17.33 7.29
N THR A 275 12.96 -18.55 6.96
CA THR A 275 13.15 -18.95 5.56
C THR A 275 11.83 -18.80 4.82
N THR A 276 11.84 -18.04 3.72
CA THR A 276 10.64 -17.72 2.95
C THR A 276 10.60 -18.58 1.69
N VAL A 277 9.49 -19.28 1.47
CA VAL A 277 9.21 -19.96 0.19
C VAL A 277 8.26 -19.08 -0.61
N PHE A 278 8.72 -18.64 -1.78
CA PHE A 278 7.95 -17.75 -2.64
C PHE A 278 7.04 -18.55 -3.58
N GLY A 279 5.87 -17.98 -3.88
CA GLY A 279 4.98 -18.44 -4.94
C GLY A 279 4.56 -17.24 -5.80
N ASP A 280 3.69 -17.49 -6.78
CA ASP A 280 3.28 -16.45 -7.73
C ASP A 280 2.54 -15.28 -7.06
N GLY A 281 2.78 -14.08 -7.56
CA GLY A 281 2.22 -12.82 -7.06
C GLY A 281 3.02 -11.63 -7.57
N ASP A 282 2.75 -10.46 -7.02
CA ASP A 282 3.43 -9.20 -7.36
C ASP A 282 4.58 -8.85 -6.39
N GLY A 283 5.05 -9.83 -5.62
CA GLY A 283 6.05 -9.65 -4.56
C GLY A 283 5.47 -9.35 -3.18
N THR A 284 4.20 -8.93 -3.09
CA THR A 284 3.49 -8.70 -1.82
C THR A 284 2.22 -9.54 -1.73
N VAL A 285 1.32 -9.37 -2.69
CA VAL A 285 0.03 -10.05 -2.75
C VAL A 285 0.17 -11.32 -3.59
N ASN A 286 -0.28 -12.44 -3.03
CA ASN A 286 -0.29 -13.71 -3.74
C ASN A 286 -1.25 -13.66 -4.94
N LEU A 287 -0.89 -14.28 -6.07
CA LEU A 287 -1.69 -14.28 -7.30
C LEU A 287 -3.14 -14.73 -7.06
N ARG A 288 -3.34 -15.77 -6.25
CA ARG A 288 -4.69 -16.27 -5.86
C ARG A 288 -5.58 -15.21 -5.19
N SER A 289 -4.97 -14.25 -4.48
CA SER A 289 -5.66 -13.14 -3.85
C SER A 289 -5.96 -12.06 -4.88
N LEU A 290 -4.97 -11.69 -5.71
CA LEU A 290 -5.13 -10.74 -6.83
C LEU A 290 -6.26 -11.15 -7.80
N GLU A 291 -6.37 -12.45 -8.11
CA GLU A 291 -7.32 -12.98 -9.08
C GLU A 291 -8.73 -13.21 -8.54
N LEU A 292 -9.00 -12.94 -7.25
CA LEU A 292 -10.30 -13.25 -6.65
C LEU A 292 -11.46 -12.55 -7.39
N CYS A 293 -11.22 -11.35 -7.93
CA CYS A 293 -12.18 -10.60 -8.73
C CYS A 293 -12.71 -11.39 -9.95
N ARG A 294 -11.94 -12.34 -10.50
CA ARG A 294 -12.37 -13.20 -11.61
C ARG A 294 -13.54 -14.12 -11.25
N ARG A 295 -13.80 -14.32 -9.95
CA ARG A 295 -14.93 -15.12 -9.47
C ARG A 295 -16.21 -14.32 -9.31
N TRP A 296 -16.16 -13.00 -9.48
CA TRP A 296 -17.35 -12.16 -9.46
C TRP A 296 -18.24 -12.52 -10.65
N ASN A 297 -19.47 -12.87 -10.33
CA ASN A 297 -20.51 -13.32 -11.25
C ASN A 297 -21.78 -12.47 -11.06
N PRO A 298 -22.77 -12.61 -11.96
CA PRO A 298 -23.97 -11.78 -11.93
C PRO A 298 -24.72 -11.76 -10.59
N ALA A 299 -24.68 -12.85 -9.81
CA ALA A 299 -25.30 -12.89 -8.48
C ALA A 299 -24.53 -12.06 -7.45
N SER A 300 -23.20 -11.99 -7.56
CA SER A 300 -22.34 -11.27 -6.61
C SER A 300 -22.16 -9.78 -6.93
N ASN A 301 -22.25 -9.39 -8.22
CA ASN A 301 -21.92 -8.03 -8.67
C ASN A 301 -23.01 -7.39 -9.55
N ALA A 302 -24.24 -7.93 -9.53
CA ALA A 302 -25.38 -7.44 -10.30
C ALA A 302 -25.14 -7.43 -11.83
N GLY A 303 -24.36 -8.37 -12.34
CA GLY A 303 -24.12 -8.55 -13.77
C GLY A 303 -23.18 -7.52 -14.41
N LYS A 304 -22.51 -6.67 -13.61
CA LYS A 304 -21.52 -5.72 -14.12
C LYS A 304 -20.30 -6.47 -14.69
N THR A 305 -19.72 -5.93 -15.76
CA THR A 305 -18.57 -6.55 -16.43
C THR A 305 -17.33 -6.49 -15.55
N VAL A 306 -16.58 -7.59 -15.49
CA VAL A 306 -15.27 -7.65 -14.83
C VAL A 306 -14.22 -8.01 -15.88
N THR A 307 -13.21 -7.16 -15.98
CA THR A 307 -12.04 -7.40 -16.85
C THR A 307 -10.79 -7.49 -16.00
N SER A 308 -9.83 -8.29 -16.43
CA SER A 308 -8.59 -8.54 -15.69
C SER A 308 -7.42 -8.46 -16.67
N TYR A 309 -6.38 -7.74 -16.29
CA TYR A 309 -5.17 -7.54 -17.06
C TYR A 309 -3.99 -7.97 -16.19
N ALA A 310 -3.17 -8.88 -16.70
CA ALA A 310 -1.96 -9.32 -16.01
C ALA A 310 -0.77 -8.57 -16.62
N PHE A 311 0.06 -7.97 -15.75
CA PHE A 311 1.28 -7.27 -16.13
C PHE A 311 2.48 -8.03 -15.59
N ASP A 312 2.96 -9.00 -16.38
CA ASP A 312 4.12 -9.79 -16.01
C ASP A 312 5.32 -8.87 -15.75
N GLY A 313 6.03 -9.15 -14.65
CA GLY A 313 7.21 -8.39 -14.22
C GLY A 313 6.92 -7.07 -13.49
N ALA A 314 5.66 -6.63 -13.38
CA ALA A 314 5.32 -5.48 -12.53
C ALA A 314 5.20 -5.93 -11.07
N ASP A 315 6.07 -5.42 -10.21
CA ASP A 315 5.94 -5.63 -8.76
C ASP A 315 4.82 -4.76 -8.16
N HIS A 316 4.49 -5.03 -6.89
CA HIS A 316 3.37 -4.42 -6.18
C HIS A 316 3.37 -2.90 -6.22
N MET A 317 4.53 -2.25 -6.12
CA MET A 317 4.64 -0.79 -6.18
C MET A 317 4.92 -0.30 -7.60
N GLY A 318 5.69 -1.07 -8.38
CA GLY A 318 6.05 -0.79 -9.76
C GLY A 318 4.84 -0.65 -10.69
N ILE A 319 3.72 -1.32 -10.38
CA ILE A 319 2.47 -1.20 -11.15
C ILE A 319 1.96 0.24 -11.26
N LEU A 320 2.26 1.11 -10.28
CA LEU A 320 1.86 2.52 -10.26
C LEU A 320 2.70 3.41 -11.21
N ALA A 321 3.85 2.91 -11.67
CA ALA A 321 4.72 3.63 -12.60
C ALA A 321 4.84 2.93 -13.98
N ASP A 322 4.25 1.74 -14.12
CA ASP A 322 4.29 0.93 -15.35
C ASP A 322 3.53 1.61 -16.50
N ALA A 323 4.18 1.77 -17.66
CA ALA A 323 3.56 2.37 -18.84
C ALA A 323 2.31 1.62 -19.30
N ARG A 324 2.25 0.29 -19.15
CA ARG A 324 1.08 -0.52 -19.51
C ARG A 324 -0.12 -0.19 -18.65
N THR A 325 0.10 0.12 -17.37
CA THR A 325 -0.94 0.64 -16.46
C THR A 325 -1.48 1.96 -16.98
N VAL A 326 -0.59 2.90 -17.30
CA VAL A 326 -1.00 4.23 -17.80
C VAL A 326 -1.75 4.10 -19.14
N ASP A 327 -1.29 3.25 -20.05
CA ASP A 327 -1.98 3.00 -21.32
C ASP A 327 -3.37 2.38 -21.14
N LEU A 328 -3.51 1.46 -20.20
CA LEU A 328 -4.81 0.89 -19.85
C LEU A 328 -5.74 1.97 -19.27
N LEU A 329 -5.24 2.82 -18.37
CA LEU A 329 -6.00 3.95 -17.82
C LEU A 329 -6.46 4.90 -18.92
N ARG A 330 -5.59 5.26 -19.87
CA ARG A 330 -5.97 6.06 -21.04
C ARG A 330 -7.14 5.40 -21.79
N SER A 331 -7.07 4.09 -22.01
CA SER A 331 -8.15 3.38 -22.69
C SER A 331 -9.46 3.36 -21.90
N LEU A 332 -9.43 3.39 -20.56
CA LEU A 332 -10.61 3.29 -19.70
C LEU A 332 -11.26 4.66 -19.50
N LEU A 333 -10.46 5.69 -19.27
CA LEU A 333 -10.92 7.05 -18.97
C LEU A 333 -11.53 7.78 -20.18
N TYR A 334 -11.25 7.31 -21.38
CA TYR A 334 -11.67 7.93 -22.65
C TYR A 334 -12.54 7.02 -23.51
N ARG A 335 -13.11 5.94 -22.94
CA ARG A 335 -14.14 5.15 -23.62
C ARG A 335 -15.40 6.00 -23.81
N ASN A 336 -15.95 5.93 -25.02
CA ASN A 336 -17.24 6.54 -25.35
C ASN A 336 -18.42 5.69 -24.87
#